data_AF-X0YH97-F1
#
_entry.id   AF-X0YH97-F1
#
_cell.length_a   1.000
_cell.length_b   1.000
_cell.length_c   1.000
_cell.angle_alpha   90.00
_cell.angle_beta   90.00
_cell.angle_gamma   90.00
#
_symmetry.space_group_name_H-M   'P 1'
#
loop_
_entity.id
_entity.type
_entity.pdbx_description
1 polymer ?
#
loop_
_entity_poly.entity_id
_entity_poly.type
_entity_poly.pdbx_seq_one_letter_code
_entity_poly.pdbx_strand_id
1 'polypeptide(L)'
;MDIVAYLKMLDNYHESPAMYRVLNLPVFGFSYQELVNFNYVARKKAWSLYTVLKNANGKFGPELQEKIDRLLGLMGKHTALVREKSTSEIVITFLNESGYLKYLTSGDERTSRETAGYLNQFMKRIQAFEAGSDDKSVKMFLEELNMETDAGEQGTLAPDLESGPDAIRVMTVHAAKGLEFKYVFIINLVDKRFPTVARKEPILIPDALIKEILPEGDIHLEEERRLFYV
;
A
#
# COMPACT_ATOMS: atom_id res chain seq x y z
N MET A 1 -3.16 1.20 -4.08
CA MET A 1 -1.99 0.30 -4.05
C MET A 1 -1.39 0.02 -5.43
N ASP A 2 -2.18 -0.13 -6.50
CA ASP A 2 -1.61 -0.47 -7.83
C ASP A 2 -0.74 0.65 -8.40
N ILE A 3 -1.19 1.90 -8.25
CA ILE A 3 -0.42 3.09 -8.67
C ILE A 3 0.91 3.15 -7.90
N VAL A 4 0.89 2.88 -6.59
CA VAL A 4 2.11 2.82 -5.76
C VAL A 4 3.06 1.73 -6.25
N ALA A 5 2.55 0.54 -6.60
CA ALA A 5 3.38 -0.51 -7.17
C ALA A 5 4.01 -0.09 -8.51
N TYR A 6 3.28 0.63 -9.36
CA TYR A 6 3.84 1.18 -10.59
C TYR A 6 4.92 2.24 -10.31
N LEU A 7 4.69 3.15 -9.36
CA LEU A 7 5.70 4.14 -8.95
C LEU A 7 6.97 3.49 -8.41
N LYS A 8 6.84 2.46 -7.57
CA LYS A 8 7.98 1.64 -7.10
C LYS A 8 8.76 1.05 -8.25
N MET A 9 8.08 0.62 -9.31
CA MET A 9 8.74 0.11 -10.51
C MET A 9 9.48 1.19 -11.31
N LEU A 10 9.22 2.48 -11.10
CA LEU A 10 9.97 3.56 -11.74
C LEU A 10 11.22 3.97 -10.94
N ASP A 11 11.23 3.74 -9.62
CA ASP A 11 12.36 4.00 -8.74
C ASP A 11 13.30 2.78 -8.60
N ASN A 12 12.75 1.58 -8.40
CA ASN A 12 13.49 0.34 -8.22
C ASN A 12 12.88 -0.84 -9.00
N TYR A 13 13.49 -1.18 -10.15
CA TYR A 13 13.02 -2.26 -11.03
C TYR A 13 13.11 -3.69 -10.46
N HIS A 14 13.75 -3.89 -9.32
CA HIS A 14 14.03 -5.23 -8.80
C HIS A 14 13.03 -5.71 -7.73
N GLU A 15 12.08 -4.87 -7.33
CA GLU A 15 11.03 -5.23 -6.36
C GLU A 15 9.98 -6.17 -7.00
N SER A 16 10.23 -7.48 -6.91
CA SER A 16 9.37 -8.50 -7.54
C SER A 16 7.90 -8.46 -7.07
N PRO A 17 7.56 -8.16 -5.79
CA PRO A 17 6.17 -7.98 -5.38
C PRO A 17 5.45 -6.83 -6.10
N ALA A 18 6.11 -5.68 -6.27
CA ALA A 18 5.56 -4.54 -7.01
C ALA A 18 5.38 -4.90 -8.49
N MET A 19 6.38 -5.56 -9.09
CA MET A 19 6.30 -6.00 -10.48
C MET A 19 5.17 -7.00 -10.70
N TYR A 20 4.98 -7.96 -9.80
CA TYR A 20 3.89 -8.92 -9.87
C TYR A 20 2.52 -8.23 -9.82
N ARG A 21 2.37 -7.22 -8.96
CA ARG A 21 1.13 -6.43 -8.90
C ARG A 21 0.87 -5.68 -10.19
N VAL A 22 1.88 -5.03 -10.77
CA VAL A 22 1.77 -4.33 -12.06
C VAL A 22 1.41 -5.30 -13.19
N LEU A 23 2.04 -6.48 -13.24
CA LEU A 23 1.72 -7.52 -14.21
C LEU A 23 0.27 -8.02 -14.08
N ASN A 24 -0.27 -8.03 -12.88
CA ASN A 24 -1.66 -8.46 -12.64
C ASN A 24 -2.68 -7.37 -12.96
N LEU A 25 -2.27 -6.19 -13.46
CA LEU A 25 -3.20 -5.15 -13.85
C LEU A 25 -3.95 -5.55 -15.14
N PRO A 26 -5.29 -5.48 -15.15
CA PRO A 26 -6.09 -5.94 -16.28
C PRO A 26 -5.75 -5.26 -17.62
N VAL A 27 -5.27 -4.01 -17.58
CA VAL A 27 -4.88 -3.25 -18.78
C VAL A 27 -3.73 -3.85 -19.57
N PHE A 28 -2.91 -4.70 -18.95
CA PHE A 28 -1.80 -5.39 -19.62
C PHE A 28 -2.16 -6.81 -20.09
N GLY A 29 -3.30 -7.36 -19.64
CA GLY A 29 -3.87 -8.58 -20.19
C GLY A 29 -3.03 -9.84 -20.00
N PHE A 30 -2.22 -9.91 -18.94
CA PHE A 30 -1.48 -11.12 -18.59
C PHE A 30 -2.41 -12.16 -17.94
N SER A 31 -2.34 -13.39 -18.41
CA SER A 31 -3.07 -14.51 -17.83
C SER A 31 -2.35 -15.07 -16.60
N TYR A 32 -3.10 -15.73 -15.71
CA TYR A 32 -2.52 -16.38 -14.53
C TYR A 32 -1.40 -17.37 -14.90
N GLN A 33 -1.57 -18.12 -16.00
CA GLN A 33 -0.57 -19.09 -16.46
C GLN A 33 0.72 -18.41 -16.91
N GLU A 34 0.63 -17.25 -17.57
CA GLU A 34 1.80 -16.44 -17.94
C GLU A 34 2.54 -15.94 -16.69
N LEU A 35 1.81 -15.45 -15.67
CA LEU A 35 2.39 -15.00 -14.41
C LEU A 35 3.11 -16.13 -13.66
N VAL A 36 2.53 -17.33 -13.64
CA VAL A 36 3.16 -18.52 -13.05
C VAL A 36 4.44 -18.87 -13.81
N ASN A 37 4.43 -18.82 -15.14
CA ASN A 37 5.61 -19.08 -15.97
C ASN A 37 6.73 -18.07 -15.70
N PHE A 38 6.41 -16.78 -15.58
CA PHE A 38 7.40 -15.75 -15.23
C PHE A 38 8.03 -16.01 -13.86
N ASN A 39 7.21 -16.34 -12.86
CA ASN A 39 7.70 -16.68 -11.52
C ASN A 39 8.57 -17.94 -11.51
N TYR A 40 8.21 -18.95 -12.29
CA TYR A 40 9.02 -20.16 -12.44
C TYR A 40 10.41 -19.84 -13.02
N VAL A 41 10.48 -19.04 -14.09
CA VAL A 41 11.76 -18.63 -14.69
C VAL A 41 12.57 -17.75 -13.74
N ALA A 42 11.91 -16.81 -13.04
CA ALA A 42 12.52 -15.95 -12.03
C ALA A 42 13.23 -16.78 -10.96
N ARG A 43 12.53 -17.76 -10.38
CA ARG A 43 13.10 -18.67 -9.37
C ARG A 43 14.22 -19.54 -9.93
N LYS A 44 14.02 -20.16 -11.10
CA LYS A 44 15.01 -21.06 -11.72
C LYS A 44 16.33 -20.36 -12.02
N LYS A 45 16.29 -19.07 -12.35
CA LYS A 45 17.47 -18.29 -12.73
C LYS A 45 17.95 -17.32 -11.66
N ALA A 46 17.31 -17.29 -10.49
CA ALA A 46 17.51 -16.28 -9.45
C ALA A 46 17.44 -14.84 -10.02
N TRP A 47 16.47 -14.60 -10.91
CA TRP A 47 16.24 -13.32 -11.56
C TRP A 47 15.04 -12.60 -10.91
N SER A 48 15.08 -11.26 -10.89
CA SER A 48 13.86 -10.48 -10.64
C SER A 48 12.86 -10.66 -11.78
N LEU A 49 11.57 -10.47 -11.52
CA LEU A 49 10.54 -10.55 -12.57
C LEU A 49 10.82 -9.57 -13.72
N TYR A 50 11.26 -8.35 -13.43
CA TYR A 50 11.70 -7.40 -14.45
C TYR A 50 12.81 -7.96 -15.35
N THR A 51 13.80 -8.63 -14.75
CA THR A 51 14.91 -9.25 -15.49
C THR A 51 14.41 -10.38 -16.38
N VAL A 52 13.42 -11.16 -15.93
CA VAL A 52 12.77 -12.20 -16.76
C VAL A 52 12.15 -11.58 -18.00
N LEU A 53 11.36 -10.51 -17.85
CA LEU A 53 10.69 -9.86 -18.97
C LEU A 53 11.69 -9.24 -19.95
N LYS A 54 12.72 -8.55 -19.44
CA LYS A 54 13.77 -7.96 -20.28
C LYS A 54 14.56 -9.01 -21.09
N ASN A 55 14.61 -10.25 -20.60
CA ASN A 55 15.31 -11.37 -21.25
C ASN A 55 14.36 -12.37 -21.93
N ALA A 56 13.09 -12.00 -22.10
CA ALA A 56 12.07 -12.82 -22.75
C ALA A 56 12.47 -13.13 -24.20
N ASN A 57 12.87 -12.11 -24.98
CA ASN A 57 13.35 -12.24 -26.37
C ASN A 57 12.53 -13.22 -27.22
N GLY A 58 11.20 -13.16 -27.16
CA GLY A 58 10.28 -14.01 -27.92
C GLY A 58 10.13 -15.45 -27.42
N LYS A 59 10.78 -15.83 -26.31
CA LYS A 59 10.74 -17.22 -25.76
C LYS A 59 9.35 -17.67 -25.31
N PHE A 60 8.42 -16.75 -25.12
CA PHE A 60 7.07 -17.05 -24.68
C PHE A 60 6.02 -16.96 -25.80
N GLY A 61 6.46 -16.76 -27.05
CA GLY A 61 5.59 -16.58 -28.22
C GLY A 61 5.31 -15.09 -28.54
N PRO A 62 4.82 -14.81 -29.77
CA PRO A 62 4.70 -13.45 -30.27
C PRO A 62 3.66 -12.61 -29.51
N GLU A 63 2.49 -13.16 -29.21
CA GLU A 63 1.42 -12.44 -28.49
C GLU A 63 1.87 -12.00 -27.09
N LEU A 64 2.52 -12.89 -26.35
CA LEU A 64 3.02 -12.54 -25.02
C LEU A 64 4.18 -11.54 -25.09
N GLN A 65 5.02 -11.64 -26.12
CA GLN A 65 6.11 -10.69 -26.34
C GLN A 65 5.56 -9.27 -26.57
N GLU A 66 4.48 -9.10 -27.33
CA GLU A 66 3.83 -7.79 -27.53
C GLU A 66 3.32 -7.18 -26.20
N LYS A 67 2.70 -8.00 -25.33
CA LYS A 67 2.26 -7.54 -23.99
C LYS A 67 3.45 -7.08 -23.14
N ILE A 68 4.54 -7.85 -23.18
CA ILE A 68 5.79 -7.52 -22.46
C ILE A 68 6.40 -6.22 -22.98
N ASP A 69 6.52 -6.08 -24.30
CA ASP A 69 7.12 -4.91 -24.94
C ASP A 69 6.29 -3.65 -24.68
N ARG A 70 4.96 -3.76 -24.68
CA ARG A 70 4.06 -2.67 -24.29
C ARG A 70 4.32 -2.20 -22.86
N LEU A 71 4.42 -3.11 -21.89
CA LEU A 71 4.69 -2.77 -20.50
C LEU A 71 6.10 -2.16 -20.32
N LEU A 72 7.13 -2.81 -20.87
CA LEU A 72 8.51 -2.35 -20.75
C LEU A 72 8.72 -0.99 -21.45
N GLY A 73 8.06 -0.76 -22.58
CA GLY A 73 8.07 0.51 -23.30
C GLY A 73 7.47 1.65 -22.47
N LEU A 74 6.30 1.42 -21.84
CA LEU A 74 5.68 2.39 -20.92
C LEU A 74 6.59 2.68 -19.73
N MET A 75 7.13 1.65 -19.08
CA MET A 75 8.03 1.81 -17.94
C MET A 75 9.30 2.58 -18.32
N GLY A 76 9.91 2.26 -19.47
CA GLY A 76 11.10 2.95 -19.98
C GLY A 76 10.84 4.42 -20.26
N LYS A 77 9.69 4.74 -20.86
CA LYS A 77 9.25 6.12 -21.10
C LYS A 77 9.02 6.88 -19.80
N HIS A 78 8.26 6.31 -18.86
CA HIS A 78 7.91 6.98 -17.60
C HIS A 78 9.12 7.14 -16.68
N THR A 79 10.06 6.19 -16.70
CA THR A 79 11.37 6.31 -16.04
C THR A 79 12.12 7.57 -16.48
N ALA A 80 12.14 7.85 -17.79
CA ALA A 80 12.82 9.03 -18.29
C ALA A 80 12.13 10.32 -17.79
N LEU A 81 10.81 10.31 -17.74
CA LEU A 81 10.01 11.46 -17.26
C LEU A 81 10.17 11.73 -15.77
N VAL A 82 10.47 10.73 -14.93
CA VAL A 82 10.61 10.90 -13.46
C VAL A 82 11.69 11.93 -13.10
N ARG A 83 12.66 12.17 -13.98
CA ARG A 83 13.72 13.17 -13.77
C ARG A 83 13.27 14.62 -14.00
N GLU A 84 12.18 14.81 -14.74
CA GLU A 84 11.73 16.13 -15.21
C GLU A 84 10.34 16.50 -14.68
N LYS A 85 9.60 15.52 -14.18
CA LYS A 85 8.19 15.62 -13.85
C LYS A 85 7.93 15.35 -12.38
N SER A 86 6.93 16.03 -11.86
CA SER A 86 6.41 15.80 -10.51
C SER A 86 5.71 14.44 -10.40
N THR A 87 5.57 13.93 -9.18
CA THR A 87 4.91 12.65 -8.92
C THR A 87 3.47 12.62 -9.44
N SER A 88 2.73 13.73 -9.30
CA SER A 88 1.35 13.87 -9.77
C SER A 88 1.27 13.79 -11.30
N GLU A 89 2.19 14.45 -12.01
CA GLU A 89 2.30 14.35 -13.48
C GLU A 89 2.62 12.92 -13.92
N ILE A 90 3.52 12.21 -13.24
CA ILE A 90 3.85 10.82 -13.54
C ILE A 90 2.63 9.91 -13.36
N VAL A 91 1.89 10.06 -12.26
CA VAL A 91 0.68 9.27 -12.01
C VAL A 91 -0.39 9.52 -13.08
N ILE A 92 -0.64 10.78 -13.44
CA ILE A 92 -1.61 11.13 -14.49
C ILE A 92 -1.16 10.55 -15.84
N THR A 93 0.13 10.65 -16.17
CA THR A 93 0.69 10.09 -17.41
C THR A 93 0.50 8.58 -17.45
N PHE A 94 0.80 7.88 -16.36
CA PHE A 94 0.57 6.44 -16.24
C PHE A 94 -0.90 6.07 -16.44
N LEU A 95 -1.81 6.73 -15.72
CA LEU A 95 -3.24 6.44 -15.75
C LEU A 95 -3.84 6.57 -17.15
N ASN A 96 -3.40 7.59 -17.90
CA ASN A 96 -3.86 7.84 -19.26
C ASN A 96 -3.22 6.89 -20.28
N GLU A 97 -1.89 6.78 -20.30
CA GLU A 97 -1.18 6.03 -21.35
C GLU A 97 -1.30 4.52 -21.21
N SER A 98 -1.43 4.00 -19.99
CA SER A 98 -1.71 2.57 -19.77
C SER A 98 -3.15 2.19 -20.11
N GLY A 99 -4.07 3.16 -20.14
CA GLY A 99 -5.52 2.93 -20.19
C GLY A 99 -6.13 2.56 -18.83
N TYR A 100 -5.37 2.66 -17.73
CA TYR A 100 -5.85 2.27 -16.41
C TYR A 100 -6.98 3.16 -15.90
N LEU A 101 -6.97 4.46 -16.22
CA LEU A 101 -8.09 5.34 -15.89
C LEU A 101 -9.40 4.84 -16.51
N LYS A 102 -9.36 4.49 -17.80
CA LYS A 102 -10.53 3.96 -18.52
C LYS A 102 -11.04 2.66 -17.91
N TYR A 103 -10.13 1.78 -17.50
CA TYR A 103 -10.48 0.54 -16.79
C TYR A 103 -11.18 0.85 -15.46
N LEU A 104 -10.61 1.75 -14.65
CA LEU A 104 -11.18 2.15 -13.35
C LEU A 104 -12.58 2.77 -13.48
N THR A 105 -12.86 3.47 -14.59
CA THR A 105 -14.17 4.11 -14.84
C THR A 105 -15.15 3.22 -15.61
N SER A 106 -14.78 2.00 -15.98
CA SER A 106 -15.61 1.11 -16.83
C SER A 106 -16.64 0.25 -16.07
N GLY A 107 -16.62 0.31 -14.73
CA GLY A 107 -17.57 -0.39 -13.86
C GLY A 107 -18.98 0.22 -13.89
N ASP A 108 -19.88 -0.33 -13.07
CA ASP A 108 -21.19 0.27 -12.84
C ASP A 108 -21.06 1.67 -12.22
N GLU A 109 -22.13 2.47 -12.29
CA GLU A 109 -22.08 3.88 -11.87
C GLU A 109 -21.63 4.05 -10.41
N ARG A 110 -22.00 3.11 -9.53
CA ARG A 110 -21.62 3.12 -8.12
C ARG A 110 -20.13 2.82 -7.94
N THR A 111 -19.63 1.70 -8.45
CA THR A 111 -18.21 1.33 -8.29
C THR A 111 -17.28 2.32 -8.98
N SER A 112 -17.71 2.86 -10.13
CA SER A 112 -16.96 3.90 -10.85
C SER A 112 -16.84 5.19 -10.02
N ARG A 113 -17.93 5.63 -9.37
CA ARG A 113 -17.90 6.78 -8.45
C ARG A 113 -17.00 6.55 -7.23
N GLU A 114 -17.13 5.40 -6.57
CA GLU A 114 -16.30 5.03 -5.41
C GLU A 114 -14.81 5.02 -5.80
N THR A 115 -14.48 4.40 -6.93
CA THR A 115 -13.12 4.32 -7.46
C THR A 115 -12.57 5.71 -7.81
N ALA A 116 -13.37 6.57 -8.43
CA ALA A 116 -13.00 7.96 -8.70
C ALA A 116 -12.75 8.74 -7.40
N GLY A 117 -13.53 8.47 -6.35
CA GLY A 117 -13.33 9.01 -5.01
C GLY A 117 -11.96 8.64 -4.42
N TYR A 118 -11.59 7.36 -4.48
CA TYR A 118 -10.27 6.89 -4.01
C TYR A 118 -9.13 7.49 -4.83
N LEU A 119 -9.29 7.56 -6.15
CA LEU A 119 -8.28 8.17 -7.01
C LEU A 119 -8.09 9.65 -6.70
N ASN A 120 -9.18 10.40 -6.51
CA ASN A 120 -9.13 11.81 -6.16
C ASN A 120 -8.46 12.04 -4.79
N GLN A 121 -8.77 11.20 -3.80
CA GLN A 121 -8.09 11.25 -2.49
C GLN A 121 -6.59 10.99 -2.63
N PHE A 122 -6.21 9.99 -3.41
CA PHE A 122 -4.80 9.69 -3.67
C PHE A 122 -4.09 10.86 -4.38
N MET A 123 -4.71 11.46 -5.39
CA MET A 123 -4.15 12.63 -6.08
C MET A 123 -4.01 13.84 -5.16
N LYS A 124 -5.00 14.12 -4.31
CA LYS A 124 -4.91 15.18 -3.28
C LYS A 124 -3.77 14.93 -2.31
N ARG A 125 -3.54 13.68 -1.92
CA ARG A 125 -2.42 13.31 -1.04
C ARG A 125 -1.06 13.56 -1.71
N ILE A 126 -0.90 13.21 -2.99
CA ILE A 126 0.30 13.56 -3.76
C ILE A 126 0.48 15.08 -3.84
N GLN A 127 -0.59 15.83 -4.10
CA GLN A 127 -0.52 17.30 -4.16
C GLN A 127 -0.15 17.93 -2.82
N ALA A 128 -0.63 17.38 -1.71
CA ALA A 128 -0.24 17.83 -0.37
C ALA A 128 1.25 17.59 -0.10
N PHE A 129 1.76 16.41 -0.48
CA PHE A 129 3.19 16.10 -0.47
C PHE A 129 3.98 17.12 -1.32
N GLU A 130 3.57 17.36 -2.56
CA GLU A 130 4.24 18.29 -3.49
C GLU A 130 4.18 19.77 -3.06
N ALA A 131 3.24 20.13 -2.19
CA ALA A 131 3.14 21.46 -1.62
C ALA A 131 4.00 21.63 -0.36
N GLY A 132 4.24 20.54 0.38
CA GLY A 132 5.04 20.52 1.61
C GLY A 132 6.51 20.16 1.41
N SER A 133 6.88 19.62 0.26
CA SER A 133 8.24 19.17 -0.07
C SER A 133 8.87 20.01 -1.19
N ASP A 134 10.15 20.35 -1.03
CA ASP A 134 10.97 20.95 -2.09
C ASP A 134 11.31 19.94 -3.19
N ASP A 135 11.46 18.66 -2.82
CA ASP A 135 11.70 17.56 -3.75
C ASP A 135 10.39 16.80 -4.02
N LYS A 136 9.88 16.98 -5.24
CA LYS A 136 8.59 16.45 -5.72
C LYS A 136 8.73 15.12 -6.47
N SER A 137 9.92 14.53 -6.42
CA SER A 137 10.23 13.29 -7.13
C SER A 137 9.45 12.09 -6.60
N VAL A 138 9.27 11.10 -7.47
CA VAL A 138 8.62 9.83 -7.11
C VAL A 138 9.36 9.14 -5.97
N LYS A 139 10.69 9.24 -5.95
CA LYS A 139 11.52 8.66 -4.89
C LYS A 139 11.16 9.22 -3.51
N MET A 140 11.16 10.55 -3.38
CA MET A 140 10.84 11.19 -2.09
C MET A 140 9.41 10.90 -1.64
N PHE A 141 8.45 10.87 -2.57
CA PHE A 141 7.08 10.47 -2.25
C PHE A 141 7.00 9.04 -1.69
N LEU A 142 7.72 8.10 -2.29
CA LEU A 142 7.75 6.71 -1.83
C LEU A 142 8.45 6.58 -0.46
N GLU A 143 9.51 7.35 -0.22
CA GLU A 143 10.19 7.38 1.08
C GLU A 143 9.25 7.90 2.19
N GLU A 144 8.53 8.99 1.93
CA GLU A 144 7.54 9.53 2.88
C GLU A 144 6.42 8.52 3.17
N LEU A 145 5.88 7.89 2.12
CA LEU A 145 4.84 6.88 2.28
C LEU A 145 5.31 5.66 3.08
N ASN A 146 6.58 5.25 2.91
CA ASN A 146 7.16 4.18 3.72
C ASN A 146 7.34 4.62 5.18
N MET A 147 7.83 5.84 5.44
CA MET A 147 7.98 6.37 6.80
C MET A 147 6.65 6.44 7.55
N GLU A 148 5.59 6.87 6.88
CA GLU A 148 4.24 6.85 7.45
C GLU A 148 3.77 5.42 7.78
N THR A 149 3.99 4.50 6.84
CA THR A 149 3.61 3.09 7.02
C THR A 149 4.36 2.46 8.21
N ASP A 150 5.65 2.76 8.34
CA ASP A 150 6.50 2.29 9.45
C ASP A 150 6.10 2.93 10.79
N ALA A 151 5.59 4.16 10.77
CA ALA A 151 5.00 4.83 11.93
C ALA A 151 3.60 4.27 12.31
N GLY A 152 3.06 3.33 11.53
CA GLY A 152 1.76 2.72 11.77
C GLY A 152 0.58 3.54 11.25
N GLU A 153 0.83 4.58 10.47
CA GLU A 153 -0.23 5.33 9.78
C GLU A 153 -0.85 4.43 8.70
N GLN A 154 -2.12 4.10 8.86
CA GLN A 154 -2.84 3.25 7.89
C GLN A 154 -3.59 4.06 6.84
N GLY A 155 -3.53 5.39 6.93
CA GLY A 155 -4.34 6.31 6.14
C GLY A 155 -5.78 6.31 6.62
N THR A 156 -6.37 7.50 6.69
CA THR A 156 -7.82 7.62 6.91
C THR A 156 -8.49 7.76 5.55
N LEU A 157 -9.33 6.80 5.17
CA LEU A 157 -10.29 7.05 4.10
C LEU A 157 -11.26 8.10 4.62
N ALA A 158 -11.35 9.24 3.94
CA ALA A 158 -12.39 10.21 4.27
C ALA A 158 -13.73 9.46 4.18
N PRO A 159 -14.61 9.57 5.20
CA PRO A 159 -15.94 8.97 5.12
C PRO A 159 -16.58 9.44 3.82
N ASP A 160 -17.28 8.52 3.16
CA ASP A 160 -18.04 8.81 1.96
C ASP A 160 -18.86 10.09 2.18
N LEU A 161 -18.83 11.03 1.23
CA LEU A 161 -19.55 12.30 1.35
C LEU A 161 -21.07 12.10 1.48
N GLU A 162 -21.59 10.91 1.08
CA GLU A 162 -22.98 10.51 1.31
C GLU A 162 -23.21 9.81 2.68
N SER A 163 -22.16 9.30 3.30
CA SER A 163 -22.19 8.96 4.73
C SER A 163 -22.17 10.27 5.49
N GLY A 164 -23.36 10.82 5.75
CA GLY A 164 -23.51 12.01 6.58
C GLY A 164 -22.72 11.92 7.90
N PRO A 165 -22.64 13.01 8.67
CA PRO A 165 -21.87 13.08 9.92
C PRO A 165 -22.20 12.00 10.97
N ASP A 166 -23.28 11.24 10.76
CA ASP A 166 -23.80 10.15 11.61
C ASP A 166 -23.26 8.76 11.20
N ALA A 167 -21.92 8.59 11.16
CA ALA A 167 -21.30 7.29 10.96
C ALA A 167 -20.81 6.66 12.29
N ILE A 168 -20.97 5.35 12.44
CA ILE A 168 -20.41 4.60 13.58
C ILE A 168 -18.89 4.46 13.37
N ARG A 169 -18.09 4.96 14.32
CA ARG A 169 -16.64 4.81 14.30
C ARG A 169 -16.25 3.45 14.86
N VAL A 170 -15.58 2.63 14.04
CA VAL A 170 -14.99 1.35 14.45
C VAL A 170 -13.48 1.53 14.55
N MET A 171 -12.92 1.32 15.74
CA MET A 171 -11.49 1.47 16.00
C MET A 171 -11.01 0.47 17.05
N THR A 172 -9.69 0.31 17.18
CA THR A 172 -9.08 -0.50 18.26
C THR A 172 -9.06 0.28 19.57
N VAL A 173 -9.00 -0.41 20.72
CA VAL A 173 -8.92 0.23 22.04
C VAL A 173 -7.69 1.15 22.14
N HIS A 174 -6.57 0.73 21.53
CA HIS A 174 -5.35 1.57 21.44
C HIS A 174 -5.59 2.88 20.67
N ALA A 175 -6.33 2.83 19.55
CA ALA A 175 -6.64 4.01 18.76
C ALA A 175 -7.68 4.93 19.43
N ALA A 176 -8.42 4.44 20.42
CA ALA A 176 -9.36 5.23 21.21
C ALA A 176 -8.67 6.09 22.29
N LYS A 177 -7.37 5.86 22.57
CA LYS A 177 -6.62 6.57 23.61
C LYS A 177 -6.65 8.09 23.38
N GLY A 178 -7.22 8.83 24.33
CA GLY A 178 -7.33 10.29 24.26
C GLY A 178 -8.51 10.80 23.44
N LEU A 179 -9.42 9.91 23.02
CA LEU A 179 -10.68 10.26 22.36
C LEU A 179 -11.86 10.06 23.34
N GLU A 180 -12.90 10.87 23.19
CA GLU A 180 -14.12 10.77 23.99
C GLU A 180 -15.35 10.66 23.08
N PHE A 181 -16.29 9.78 23.46
CA PHE A 181 -17.52 9.53 22.69
C PHE A 181 -18.73 9.47 23.63
N LYS A 182 -19.89 9.93 23.14
CA LYS A 182 -21.14 9.91 23.91
C LYS A 182 -21.65 8.49 24.19
N TYR A 183 -21.45 7.57 23.24
CA TYR A 183 -21.81 6.16 23.38
C TYR A 183 -20.65 5.30 22.87
N VAL A 184 -20.22 4.32 23.68
CA VAL A 184 -19.13 3.40 23.36
C VAL A 184 -19.63 1.97 23.52
N PHE A 185 -19.34 1.12 22.53
CA PHE A 185 -19.64 -0.30 22.57
C PHE A 185 -18.33 -1.07 22.56
N ILE A 186 -17.98 -1.67 23.70
CA ILE A 186 -16.84 -2.59 23.77
C ILE A 186 -17.36 -4.00 23.52
N ILE A 187 -16.83 -4.64 22.48
CA ILE A 187 -17.19 -6.00 22.08
C ILE A 187 -16.07 -6.99 22.45
N ASN A 188 -16.39 -8.29 22.49
CA ASN A 188 -15.41 -9.36 22.76
C ASN A 188 -14.69 -9.28 24.11
N LEU A 189 -15.37 -8.81 25.16
CA LEU A 189 -14.92 -8.90 26.56
C LEU A 189 -15.02 -10.34 27.08
N VAL A 190 -14.17 -11.20 26.54
CA VAL A 190 -14.08 -12.63 26.85
C VAL A 190 -12.64 -12.97 27.13
N ASP A 191 -12.40 -13.85 28.09
CA ASP A 191 -11.06 -14.37 28.42
C ASP A 191 -10.32 -14.82 27.14
N LYS A 192 -9.04 -14.46 27.02
CA LYS A 192 -8.15 -14.68 25.86
C LYS A 192 -8.50 -13.92 24.58
N ARG A 193 -9.58 -13.14 24.56
CA ARG A 193 -9.84 -12.10 23.54
C ARG A 193 -9.49 -10.72 24.08
N PHE A 194 -9.90 -10.46 25.31
CA PHE A 194 -9.56 -9.26 26.07
C PHE A 194 -9.69 -9.61 27.58
N PRO A 195 -8.58 -9.91 28.29
CA PRO A 195 -7.20 -9.70 27.88
C PRO A 195 -6.73 -10.68 26.78
N THR A 196 -5.83 -10.23 25.92
CA THR A 196 -5.21 -11.09 24.90
C THR A 196 -4.23 -12.10 25.52
N VAL A 197 -3.91 -13.18 24.79
CA VAL A 197 -2.86 -14.12 25.23
C VAL A 197 -1.50 -13.48 25.03
N ALA A 198 -0.72 -13.39 26.11
CA ALA A 198 0.64 -12.86 26.09
C ALA A 198 1.48 -13.48 24.96
N ARG A 199 1.98 -12.63 24.06
CA ARG A 199 2.97 -13.02 23.06
C ARG A 199 4.32 -12.54 23.58
N LYS A 200 5.28 -13.47 23.70
CA LYS A 200 6.66 -13.10 24.02
C LYS A 200 7.18 -12.16 22.94
N GLU A 201 7.60 -10.97 23.34
CA GLU A 201 8.41 -10.12 22.47
C GLU A 201 9.74 -10.83 22.18
N PRO A 202 10.20 -10.85 20.93
CA PRO A 202 11.46 -11.52 20.56
C PRO A 202 12.70 -10.84 21.17
N ILE A 203 12.57 -9.61 21.66
CA ILE A 203 13.64 -8.81 22.26
C ILE A 203 13.15 -8.29 23.61
N LEU A 204 13.84 -8.66 24.69
CA LEU A 204 13.57 -8.11 26.02
C LEU A 204 14.35 -6.81 26.18
N ILE A 205 13.68 -5.76 26.68
CA ILE A 205 14.35 -4.53 27.07
C ILE A 205 15.14 -4.81 28.35
N PRO A 206 16.45 -4.51 28.41
CA PRO A 206 17.23 -4.62 29.64
C PRO A 206 16.60 -3.78 30.76
N ASP A 207 16.51 -4.35 31.97
CA ASP A 207 15.88 -3.71 33.13
C ASP A 207 16.44 -2.30 33.42
N ALA A 208 17.73 -2.08 33.15
CA ALA A 208 18.39 -0.79 33.32
C ALA A 208 17.85 0.34 32.42
N LEU A 209 17.12 0.00 31.34
CA LEU A 209 16.52 0.95 30.41
C LEU A 209 15.02 1.20 30.67
N ILE A 210 14.42 0.42 31.58
CA ILE A 210 13.01 0.56 31.96
C ILE A 210 12.92 1.66 33.03
N LYS A 211 12.41 2.83 32.62
CA LYS A 211 12.25 4.00 33.51
C LYS A 211 10.99 3.93 34.39
N GLU A 212 10.13 2.96 34.14
CA GLU A 212 8.87 2.76 34.84
C GLU A 212 9.03 1.77 35.99
N ILE A 213 8.22 1.94 37.05
CA ILE A 213 8.11 0.95 38.11
C ILE A 213 7.39 -0.26 37.52
N LEU A 214 8.12 -1.36 37.33
CA LEU A 214 7.53 -2.61 36.87
C LEU A 214 6.48 -3.07 37.90
N PRO A 215 5.24 -3.35 37.47
CA PRO A 215 4.22 -3.84 38.39
C PRO A 215 4.63 -5.20 38.97
N GLU A 216 4.31 -5.43 40.23
CA GLU A 216 4.46 -6.76 40.85
C GLU A 216 3.39 -7.70 40.26
N GLY A 217 3.80 -8.74 39.53
CA GLY A 217 2.89 -9.75 38.97
C GLY A 217 3.04 -9.97 37.46
N ASP A 218 1.93 -10.32 36.79
CA ASP A 218 1.88 -10.52 35.34
C ASP A 218 1.79 -9.17 34.62
N ILE A 219 2.95 -8.70 34.12
CA ILE A 219 3.09 -7.41 33.42
C ILE A 219 2.11 -7.30 32.24
N HIS A 220 1.90 -8.39 31.49
CA HIS A 220 1.00 -8.40 30.34
C HIS A 220 -0.44 -8.17 30.77
N LEU A 221 -0.86 -8.84 31.84
CA LEU A 221 -2.21 -8.66 32.38
C LEU A 221 -2.44 -7.26 32.93
N GLU A 222 -1.44 -6.67 33.60
CA GLU A 222 -1.54 -5.30 34.09
C GLU A 222 -1.62 -4.28 32.95
N GLU A 223 -0.90 -4.50 31.84
CA GLU A 223 -0.99 -3.64 30.66
C GLU A 223 -2.35 -3.77 29.95
N GLU A 224 -2.89 -4.98 29.80
CA GLU A 224 -4.24 -5.18 29.26
C GLU A 224 -5.31 -4.55 30.17
N ARG A 225 -5.11 -4.51 31.49
CA ARG A 225 -5.98 -3.78 32.43
C ARG A 225 -5.91 -2.27 32.24
N ARG A 226 -4.70 -1.72 32.04
CA ARG A 226 -4.53 -0.29 31.71
C ARG A 226 -5.22 0.04 30.41
N LEU A 227 -5.08 -0.82 29.40
CA LEU A 227 -5.77 -0.66 28.12
C LEU A 227 -7.29 -0.73 28.28
N PHE A 228 -7.82 -1.57 29.17
CA PHE A 228 -9.26 -1.62 29.46
C PHE A 228 -9.79 -0.37 30.17
N TYR A 229 -8.93 0.29 30.94
CA TYR A 229 -9.28 1.46 31.72
C TYR A 229 -9.40 2.73 30.86
N VAL A 230 -8.62 2.81 29.78
CA VAL A 230 -8.64 3.90 28.79
C VAL A 230 -9.92 3.83 27.96
#